data_AF-A0A0L8HXA5-F1
#
_entry.id   AF-A0A0L8HXA5-F1
#
_cell.length_a   1.000
_cell.length_b   1.000
_cell.length_c   1.000
_cell.angle_alpha   90.00
_cell.angle_beta   90.00
_cell.angle_gamma   90.00
#
_symmetry.space_group_name_H-M   'P 1'
#
loop_
_entity.id
_entity.type
_entity.pdbx_description
1 polymer ?
#
loop_
_entity_poly.entity_id
_entity_poly.type
_entity_poly.pdbx_seq_one_letter_code
_entity_poly.pdbx_strand_id
1 'polypeptide(L)'
;MRESNSTPPAPLDLGRLEAEAIDNAAKHVSSRFQRPDQLEKVDQYKRRVARKKASVEAMLKTAVQSQLDGVRTGLNQLQSALQDVYEIKQSMDAIDESYKSIASLHESLSKVQEENANFCQLDAAVENLKHIFQVPETVRKTQELINESKLLQAHKYLMDLEMSRDDLLLELHRQPQQSPTDKNTLKHYFAEVEKLSEALGKQLWIILQRALISVRQEPTIIVTVLRIIEREERIDTVALRKHDQFGFLPPGRPKRWRKKAFEVLREATADRIECNQLEDRSDNKMWLVRHLEITRKLMIEDFRVVKLKDLIQQQLEGNEFITLLTWLNSYDSPELMKNPELNFDTKDLGPLLENDVVEMLQDEFLKNKRKDIIEWTHNALKSDEKDWFKEELPEQDKDKYYSTPMTLIIFEMVDQNLQVAQTVSAELAKKVIMLFVENLSGFANDYKCK
;
A
#
# COMPACT_ATOMS: atom_id res chain seq x y z
N MET A 1 14.49 -27.41 -12.16
CA MET A 1 15.35 -27.30 -13.34
C MET A 1 15.14 -28.56 -14.16
N ARG A 2 14.73 -28.44 -15.43
CA ARG A 2 14.47 -29.59 -16.31
C ARG A 2 15.82 -30.21 -16.70
N GLU A 3 16.05 -31.45 -16.31
CA GLU A 3 17.19 -32.25 -16.78
C GLU A 3 16.97 -32.58 -18.26
N SER A 4 17.68 -31.87 -19.13
CA SER A 4 17.80 -32.23 -20.54
C SER A 4 18.74 -33.44 -20.64
N ASN A 5 18.15 -34.64 -20.77
CA ASN A 5 18.86 -35.83 -21.23
C ASN A 5 19.38 -35.61 -22.66
N SER A 6 20.56 -35.00 -22.81
CA SER A 6 21.34 -35.07 -24.05
C SER A 6 22.30 -36.24 -23.93
N THR A 7 21.95 -37.34 -24.58
CA THR A 7 22.81 -38.51 -24.78
C THR A 7 24.20 -38.05 -25.26
N PRO A 8 25.31 -38.50 -24.66
CA PRO A 8 26.64 -38.11 -25.10
C PRO A 8 26.86 -38.54 -26.56
N PRO A 9 27.50 -37.71 -27.40
CA PRO A 9 27.73 -38.05 -28.79
C PRO A 9 28.60 -39.31 -28.87
N ALA A 10 28.18 -40.26 -29.71
CA ALA A 10 28.90 -41.52 -29.92
C ALA A 10 30.37 -41.27 -30.32
N PRO A 11 31.30 -42.20 -30.03
CA PRO A 11 32.71 -42.06 -30.39
C PRO A 11 32.84 -41.82 -31.90
N LEU A 12 33.57 -40.77 -32.28
CA LEU A 12 33.91 -40.46 -33.67
C LEU A 12 34.75 -41.61 -34.25
N ASP A 13 34.10 -42.54 -34.94
CA ASP A 13 34.77 -43.64 -35.66
C ASP A 13 35.34 -43.11 -36.98
N LEU A 14 36.57 -42.57 -36.89
CA LEU A 14 37.30 -41.97 -38.00
C LEU A 14 37.47 -42.92 -39.19
N GLY A 15 37.57 -44.23 -38.94
CA GLY A 15 37.74 -45.23 -40.00
C GLY A 15 36.49 -45.39 -40.86
N ARG A 16 35.30 -45.34 -40.25
CA ARG A 16 34.03 -45.43 -40.99
C ARG A 16 33.76 -44.16 -41.80
N LEU A 17 34.05 -43.00 -41.22
CA LEU A 17 33.94 -41.70 -41.91
C LEU A 17 34.93 -41.58 -43.08
N GLU A 18 36.14 -42.13 -42.95
CA GLU A 18 37.11 -42.20 -44.04
C GLU A 18 36.61 -43.09 -45.18
N ALA A 19 36.07 -44.27 -44.86
CA ALA A 19 35.50 -45.17 -45.86
C ALA A 19 34.28 -44.55 -46.59
N GLU A 20 33.36 -43.91 -45.85
CA GLU A 20 32.21 -43.18 -46.42
C GLU A 20 32.67 -41.97 -47.27
N ALA A 21 33.73 -41.26 -46.87
CA ALA A 21 34.29 -40.15 -47.63
C ALA A 21 34.96 -40.62 -48.93
N ILE A 22 35.67 -41.75 -48.90
CA ILE A 22 36.28 -42.37 -50.08
C ILE A 22 35.19 -42.83 -51.07
N ASP A 23 34.14 -43.50 -50.58
CA ASP A 23 33.04 -43.97 -51.41
C ASP A 23 32.27 -42.79 -52.06
N ASN A 24 32.00 -41.73 -51.31
CA ASN A 24 31.38 -40.52 -51.84
C ASN A 24 32.29 -39.78 -52.82
N ALA A 25 33.60 -39.72 -52.56
CA ALA A 25 34.57 -39.15 -53.49
C ALA A 25 34.61 -39.94 -54.80
N ALA A 26 34.59 -41.28 -54.73
CA ALA A 26 34.55 -42.16 -55.88
C ALA A 26 33.28 -41.93 -56.73
N LYS A 27 32.10 -41.89 -56.09
CA LYS A 27 30.80 -41.57 -56.73
C LYS A 27 30.80 -40.20 -57.40
N HIS A 28 31.41 -39.20 -56.77
CA HIS A 28 31.48 -37.84 -57.27
C HIS A 28 32.50 -37.65 -58.40
N VAL A 29 33.57 -38.46 -58.43
CA VAL A 29 34.50 -38.53 -59.55
C VAL A 29 33.86 -39.25 -60.74
N SER A 30 33.19 -40.38 -60.51
CA SER A 30 32.51 -41.14 -61.57
C SER A 30 31.35 -40.36 -62.20
N SER A 31 30.64 -39.53 -61.44
CA SER A 31 29.57 -38.68 -61.97
C SER A 31 30.09 -37.50 -62.81
N ARG A 32 31.34 -37.04 -62.58
CA ARG A 32 31.89 -35.83 -63.22
C ARG A 32 32.67 -36.09 -64.51
N PHE A 33 33.17 -37.31 -64.72
CA PHE A 33 34.00 -37.67 -65.87
C PHE A 33 33.32 -38.77 -66.71
N GLN A 34 32.18 -38.45 -67.33
CA GLN A 34 31.41 -39.41 -68.15
C GLN A 34 31.83 -39.42 -69.63
N ARG A 35 32.50 -38.38 -70.13
CA ARG A 35 32.96 -38.26 -71.53
C ARG A 35 34.46 -37.92 -71.63
N PRO A 36 35.18 -38.39 -72.66
CA PRO A 36 36.64 -38.18 -72.80
C PRO A 36 37.06 -36.70 -72.82
N ASP A 37 36.27 -35.82 -73.44
CA ASP A 37 36.55 -34.38 -73.57
C ASP A 37 36.57 -33.64 -72.22
N GLN A 38 36.04 -34.26 -71.15
CA GLN A 38 35.99 -33.69 -69.81
C GLN A 38 37.30 -33.91 -69.01
N LEU A 39 38.20 -34.75 -69.51
CA LEU A 39 39.52 -35.02 -68.91
C LEU A 39 40.48 -33.82 -69.01
N GLU A 40 40.30 -32.93 -69.99
CA GLU A 40 41.15 -31.74 -70.18
C GLU A 40 41.01 -30.75 -69.00
N LYS A 41 39.88 -30.77 -68.28
CA LYS A 41 39.62 -29.92 -67.11
C LYS A 41 40.11 -30.51 -65.78
N VAL A 42 40.68 -31.73 -65.79
CA VAL A 42 41.13 -32.44 -64.57
C VAL A 42 42.16 -31.64 -63.79
N ASP A 43 43.12 -31.00 -64.46
CA ASP A 43 44.16 -30.22 -63.78
C ASP A 43 43.59 -29.00 -63.03
N GLN A 44 42.58 -28.36 -63.60
CA GLN A 44 41.87 -27.26 -62.92
C GLN A 44 41.12 -27.76 -61.68
N TYR A 45 40.47 -28.92 -61.77
CA TYR A 45 39.79 -29.56 -60.63
C TYR A 45 40.78 -30.02 -59.56
N LYS A 46 41.92 -30.62 -59.95
CA LYS A 46 43.00 -31.02 -59.04
C LYS A 46 43.53 -29.81 -58.27
N ARG A 47 43.79 -28.68 -58.95
CA ARG A 47 44.19 -27.42 -58.29
C ARG A 47 43.11 -26.86 -57.37
N ARG A 48 41.82 -27.02 -57.71
CA ARG A 48 40.70 -26.57 -56.85
C ARG A 48 40.57 -27.45 -55.60
N VAL A 49 40.67 -28.77 -55.75
CA VAL A 49 40.63 -29.72 -54.62
C VAL A 49 41.85 -29.56 -53.74
N ALA A 50 43.05 -29.39 -54.31
CA ALA A 50 44.27 -29.12 -53.54
C ALA A 50 44.15 -27.82 -52.72
N ARG A 51 43.61 -26.74 -53.30
CA ARG A 51 43.34 -25.49 -52.55
C ARG A 51 42.32 -25.68 -51.43
N LYS A 52 41.24 -26.42 -51.69
CA LYS A 52 40.24 -26.74 -50.65
C LYS A 52 40.85 -27.59 -49.54
N LYS A 53 41.65 -28.61 -49.87
CA LYS A 53 42.37 -29.45 -48.91
C LYS A 53 43.30 -28.61 -48.04
N ALA A 54 44.15 -27.78 -48.65
CA ALA A 54 45.06 -26.90 -47.90
C ALA A 54 44.31 -25.91 -46.99
N SER A 55 43.18 -25.37 -47.45
CA SER A 55 42.35 -24.49 -46.63
C SER A 55 41.68 -25.21 -45.45
N VAL A 56 41.17 -26.43 -45.67
CA VAL A 56 40.60 -27.26 -44.61
C VAL A 56 41.68 -27.73 -43.64
N GLU A 57 42.85 -28.14 -44.12
CA GLU A 57 43.99 -28.50 -43.26
C GLU A 57 44.46 -27.31 -42.41
N ALA A 58 44.52 -26.11 -42.97
CA ALA A 58 44.85 -24.90 -42.21
C ALA A 58 43.78 -24.59 -41.15
N MET A 59 42.49 -24.64 -41.50
CA MET A 59 41.40 -24.44 -40.55
C MET A 59 41.39 -25.50 -39.45
N LEU A 60 41.59 -26.78 -39.79
CA LEU A 60 41.67 -27.86 -38.82
C LEU A 60 42.88 -27.69 -37.90
N LYS A 61 44.05 -27.29 -38.43
CA LYS A 61 45.24 -27.05 -37.61
C LYS A 61 45.01 -25.92 -36.62
N THR A 62 44.41 -24.80 -37.05
CA THR A 62 44.05 -23.70 -36.16
C THR A 62 42.99 -24.10 -35.14
N ALA A 63 41.96 -24.84 -35.55
CA ALA A 63 40.91 -25.31 -34.65
C ALA A 63 41.44 -26.30 -33.60
N VAL A 64 42.25 -27.28 -34.01
CA VAL A 64 42.89 -28.26 -33.12
C VAL A 64 43.84 -27.56 -32.16
N GLN A 65 44.63 -26.59 -32.64
CA GLN A 65 45.51 -25.80 -31.78
C GLN A 65 44.70 -25.01 -30.75
N SER A 66 43.64 -24.33 -31.16
CA SER A 66 42.75 -23.58 -30.26
C SER A 66 42.07 -24.49 -29.23
N GLN A 67 41.66 -25.70 -29.60
CA GLN A 67 41.08 -26.68 -28.67
C GLN A 67 42.13 -27.21 -27.70
N LEU A 68 43.35 -27.52 -28.16
CA LEU A 68 44.47 -27.92 -27.31
C LEU A 68 44.86 -26.82 -26.32
N ASP A 69 44.92 -25.57 -26.77
CA ASP A 69 45.23 -24.43 -25.91
C ASP A 69 44.10 -24.17 -24.90
N GLY A 70 42.83 -24.37 -25.30
CA GLY A 70 41.69 -24.35 -24.40
C GLY A 70 41.76 -25.45 -23.34
N VAL A 71 42.04 -26.69 -23.73
CA VAL A 71 42.20 -27.83 -22.81
C VAL A 71 43.37 -27.61 -21.87
N ARG A 72 44.52 -27.15 -22.37
CA ARG A 72 45.70 -26.84 -21.55
C ARG A 72 45.40 -25.74 -20.53
N THR A 73 44.72 -24.69 -20.95
CA THR A 73 44.31 -23.60 -20.04
C THR A 73 43.34 -24.11 -18.98
N GLY A 74 42.36 -24.92 -19.37
CA GLY A 74 41.42 -25.55 -18.44
C GLY A 74 42.11 -26.47 -17.44
N LEU A 75 43.08 -27.27 -17.87
CA LEU A 75 43.87 -28.15 -16.99
C LEU A 75 44.71 -27.34 -15.98
N ASN A 76 45.36 -26.26 -16.44
CA ASN A 76 46.11 -25.38 -15.55
C ASN A 76 45.21 -24.68 -14.53
N GLN A 77 44.02 -24.22 -14.94
CA GLN A 77 43.04 -23.62 -14.04
C GLN A 77 42.52 -24.62 -13.01
N LEU A 78 42.22 -25.86 -13.44
CA LEU A 78 41.82 -26.93 -12.53
C LEU A 78 42.92 -27.28 -11.53
N GLN A 79 44.18 -27.30 -11.96
CA GLN A 79 45.31 -27.55 -11.08
C GLN A 79 45.52 -26.40 -10.07
N SER A 80 45.35 -25.15 -10.50
CA SER A 80 45.36 -23.99 -9.59
C SER A 80 44.22 -24.06 -8.57
N ALA A 81 43.00 -24.34 -9.01
CA ALA A 81 41.85 -24.45 -8.13
C ALA A 81 42.02 -25.59 -7.09
N LEU A 82 42.65 -26.70 -7.49
CA LEU A 82 42.97 -27.78 -6.58
C LEU A 82 43.99 -27.34 -5.52
N GLN A 83 45.02 -26.59 -5.91
CA GLN A 83 45.99 -26.02 -4.99
C GLN A 83 45.33 -25.03 -4.01
N ASP A 84 44.48 -24.14 -4.50
CA ASP A 84 43.74 -23.17 -3.69
C ASP A 84 42.86 -23.89 -2.64
N VAL A 85 42.22 -25.00 -3.01
CA VAL A 85 41.41 -25.81 -2.08
C VAL A 85 42.27 -26.42 -0.97
N TYR A 86 43.49 -26.87 -1.27
CA TYR A 86 44.41 -27.37 -0.24
C TYR A 86 44.86 -26.26 0.72
N GLU A 87 45.12 -25.05 0.21
CA GLU A 87 45.50 -23.90 1.03
C GLU A 87 44.35 -23.41 1.91
N ILE A 88 43.12 -23.37 1.38
CA ILE A 88 41.91 -23.06 2.16
C ILE A 88 41.73 -24.10 3.27
N LYS A 89 41.94 -25.39 2.97
CA LYS A 89 41.82 -26.45 3.98
C LYS A 89 42.83 -26.28 5.11
N GLN A 90 44.10 -26.03 4.78
CA GLN A 90 45.12 -25.74 5.80
C GLN A 90 44.79 -24.49 6.62
N SER A 91 44.29 -23.44 5.98
CA SER A 91 43.87 -22.22 6.66
C SER A 91 42.70 -22.49 7.61
N MET A 92 41.75 -23.34 7.21
CA MET A 92 40.61 -23.74 8.05
C MET A 92 41.06 -24.57 9.25
N ASP A 93 41.97 -25.52 9.06
CA ASP A 93 42.54 -26.33 10.15
C ASP A 93 43.30 -25.44 11.16
N ALA A 94 44.03 -24.41 10.69
CA ALA A 94 44.70 -23.44 11.55
C ALA A 94 43.73 -22.53 12.33
N ILE A 95 42.59 -22.17 11.72
CA ILE A 95 41.52 -21.42 12.37
C ILE A 95 40.87 -22.29 13.47
N ASP A 96 40.60 -23.57 13.20
CA ASP A 96 40.02 -24.49 14.18
C ASP A 96 40.93 -24.70 15.41
N GLU A 97 42.24 -24.81 15.22
CA GLU A 97 43.20 -24.83 16.32
C GLU A 97 43.21 -23.51 17.11
N SER A 98 43.10 -22.38 16.42
CA SER A 98 42.99 -21.06 17.07
C SER A 98 41.70 -20.94 17.90
N TYR A 99 40.56 -21.45 17.41
CA TYR A 99 39.29 -21.46 18.15
C TYR A 99 39.35 -22.27 19.44
N LYS A 100 40.07 -23.40 19.45
CA LYS A 100 40.30 -24.19 20.69
C LYS A 100 41.01 -23.37 21.76
N SER A 101 41.97 -22.52 21.38
CA SER A 101 42.66 -21.64 22.32
C SER A 101 41.72 -20.54 22.88
N ILE A 102 40.80 -20.02 22.06
CA ILE A 102 39.81 -19.00 22.46
C ILE A 102 38.77 -19.57 23.43
N ALA A 103 38.45 -20.86 23.37
CA ALA A 103 37.53 -21.49 24.32
C ALA A 103 38.01 -21.37 25.78
N SER A 104 39.33 -21.47 26.02
CA SER A 104 39.91 -21.25 27.36
C SER A 104 39.84 -19.79 27.82
N LEU A 105 39.85 -18.84 26.88
CA LEU A 105 39.67 -17.41 27.17
C LEU A 105 38.23 -17.09 27.56
N HIS A 106 37.22 -17.77 27.00
CA HIS A 106 35.82 -17.60 27.39
C HIS A 106 35.59 -17.87 28.89
N GLU A 107 36.23 -18.89 29.46
CA GLU A 107 36.16 -19.17 30.89
C GLU A 107 36.76 -18.05 31.76
N SER A 108 37.89 -17.48 31.33
CA SER A 108 38.51 -16.33 32.00
C SER A 108 37.70 -15.03 31.85
N LEU A 109 37.05 -14.86 30.69
CA LEU A 109 36.17 -13.74 30.38
C LEU A 109 34.82 -13.85 31.08
N SER A 110 34.37 -15.03 31.47
CA SER A 110 33.11 -15.21 32.21
C SER A 110 33.08 -14.38 33.50
N LYS A 111 34.21 -14.30 34.22
CA LYS A 111 34.31 -13.46 35.44
C LYS A 111 34.23 -11.96 35.12
N VAL A 112 34.85 -11.54 34.01
CA VAL A 112 34.78 -10.14 33.55
C VAL A 112 33.39 -9.82 33.00
N GLN A 113 32.72 -10.79 32.37
CA GLN A 113 31.34 -10.66 31.90
C GLN A 113 30.36 -10.53 33.06
N GLU A 114 30.55 -11.29 34.15
CA GLU A 114 29.77 -11.16 35.38
C GLU A 114 29.98 -9.80 36.04
N GLU A 115 31.23 -9.34 36.19
CA GLU A 115 31.53 -8.01 36.72
C GLU A 115 31.01 -6.88 35.82
N ASN A 116 31.11 -7.03 34.49
CA ASN A 116 30.56 -6.08 33.54
C ASN A 116 29.01 -6.08 33.57
N ALA A 117 28.37 -7.24 33.77
CA ALA A 117 26.93 -7.33 33.94
C ALA A 117 26.47 -6.62 35.23
N ASN A 118 27.20 -6.83 36.33
CA ASN A 118 26.96 -6.12 37.60
C ASN A 118 27.18 -4.61 37.44
N PHE A 119 28.24 -4.19 36.74
CA PHE A 119 28.51 -2.78 36.46
C PHE A 119 27.40 -2.16 35.60
N CYS A 120 26.97 -2.83 34.53
CA CYS A 120 25.85 -2.36 33.71
C CYS A 120 24.54 -2.26 34.50
N GLN A 121 24.27 -3.20 35.42
CA GLN A 121 23.12 -3.13 36.31
C GLN A 121 23.20 -1.97 37.29
N LEU A 122 24.37 -1.72 37.88
CA LEU A 122 24.59 -0.61 38.80
C LEU A 122 24.52 0.75 38.09
N ASP A 123 25.09 0.86 36.89
CA ASP A 123 25.02 2.06 36.06
C ASP A 123 23.57 2.36 35.64
N ALA A 124 22.83 1.33 35.20
CA ALA A 124 21.40 1.43 34.93
C ALA A 124 20.62 1.83 36.19
N ALA A 125 20.93 1.26 37.37
CA ALA A 125 20.29 1.63 38.62
C ALA A 125 20.58 3.09 39.02
N VAL A 126 21.79 3.60 38.81
CA VAL A 126 22.17 4.99 39.09
C VAL A 126 21.46 5.97 38.17
N GLU A 127 21.37 5.67 36.87
CA GLU A 127 20.59 6.49 35.93
C GLU A 127 19.09 6.46 36.28
N ASN A 128 18.55 5.29 36.58
CA ASN A 128 17.17 5.11 37.00
C ASN A 128 16.86 5.84 38.32
N LEU A 129 17.78 5.89 39.27
CA LEU A 129 17.63 6.64 40.52
C LEU A 129 17.48 8.15 40.28
N LYS A 130 18.24 8.73 39.34
CA LYS A 130 18.09 10.15 38.98
C LYS A 130 16.67 10.43 38.47
N HIS A 131 16.10 9.52 37.70
CA HIS A 131 14.72 9.63 37.23
C HIS A 131 13.71 9.48 38.38
N ILE A 132 13.90 8.52 39.29
CA ILE A 132 13.04 8.30 40.47
C ILE A 132 12.94 9.59 41.31
N PHE A 133 14.05 10.24 41.66
CA PHE A 133 14.01 11.46 42.49
C PHE A 133 13.36 12.67 41.78
N GLN A 134 13.33 12.68 40.45
CA GLN A 134 12.73 13.76 39.66
C GLN A 134 11.23 13.53 39.37
N VAL A 135 10.70 12.31 39.58
CA VAL A 135 9.30 11.97 39.29
C VAL A 135 8.29 12.85 40.04
N PRO A 136 8.37 13.09 41.36
CA PRO A 136 7.36 13.88 42.06
C PRO A 136 7.29 15.35 41.59
N GLU A 137 8.45 15.96 41.33
CA GLU A 137 8.53 17.33 40.81
C GLU A 137 8.03 17.42 39.36
N THR A 138 8.34 16.44 38.53
CA THR A 138 7.85 16.40 37.14
C THR A 138 6.36 16.07 37.07
N VAL A 139 5.82 15.23 37.97
CA VAL A 139 4.38 15.01 38.13
C VAL A 139 3.67 16.32 38.51
N ARG A 140 4.18 17.06 39.50
CA ARG A 140 3.61 18.35 39.90
C ARG A 140 3.61 19.36 38.74
N LYS A 141 4.73 19.52 38.05
CA LYS A 141 4.85 20.39 36.87
C LYS A 141 3.91 19.97 35.75
N THR A 142 3.73 18.67 35.53
CA THR A 142 2.82 18.16 34.50
C THR A 142 1.37 18.44 34.86
N GLN A 143 0.99 18.31 36.13
CA GLN A 143 -0.35 18.69 36.60
C GLN A 143 -0.64 20.18 36.43
N GLU A 144 0.35 21.05 36.73
CA GLU A 144 0.25 22.49 36.47
C GLU A 144 0.07 22.79 34.97
N LEU A 145 0.84 22.13 34.10
CA LEU A 145 0.73 22.29 32.64
C LEU A 145 -0.59 21.77 32.06
N ILE A 146 -1.17 20.73 32.65
CA ILE A 146 -2.52 20.24 32.31
C ILE A 146 -3.56 21.31 32.67
N ASN A 147 -3.43 21.93 33.84
CA ASN A 147 -4.34 23.00 34.27
C ASN A 147 -4.18 24.25 33.38
N GLU A 148 -2.97 24.56 32.91
CA GLU A 148 -2.67 25.64 31.98
C GLU A 148 -3.06 25.35 30.51
N SER A 149 -3.68 24.19 30.22
CA SER A 149 -4.04 23.76 28.86
C SER A 149 -2.86 23.61 27.87
N LYS A 150 -1.61 23.51 28.37
CA LYS A 150 -0.41 23.25 27.55
C LYS A 150 -0.21 21.75 27.30
N LEU A 151 -1.18 21.16 26.61
CA LEU A 151 -1.33 19.70 26.47
C LEU A 151 -0.12 19.00 25.82
N LEU A 152 0.55 19.65 24.86
CA LEU A 152 1.71 19.05 24.18
C LEU A 152 2.91 18.90 25.11
N GLN A 153 3.14 19.91 25.94
CA GLN A 153 4.25 19.92 26.88
C GLN A 153 3.96 18.98 28.06
N ALA A 154 2.71 18.95 28.53
CA ALA A 154 2.25 17.97 29.51
C ALA A 154 2.39 16.54 28.99
N HIS A 155 2.01 16.27 27.74
CA HIS A 155 2.17 14.95 27.10
C HIS A 155 3.64 14.52 27.00
N LYS A 156 4.55 15.44 26.67
CA LYS A 156 5.99 15.14 26.65
C LYS A 156 6.50 14.68 28.01
N TYR A 157 6.19 15.43 29.08
CA TYR A 157 6.63 15.05 30.42
C TYR A 157 5.98 13.75 30.91
N LEU A 158 4.70 13.53 30.59
CA LEU A 158 4.03 12.26 30.88
C LEU A 158 4.70 11.09 30.12
N MET A 159 5.08 11.29 28.86
CA MET A 159 5.78 10.28 28.06
C MET A 159 7.14 9.96 28.66
N ASP A 160 7.91 10.96 29.07
CA ASP A 160 9.23 10.74 29.69
C ASP A 160 9.09 9.96 31.02
N LEU A 161 8.03 10.25 31.79
CA LEU A 161 7.69 9.51 33.01
C LEU A 161 7.27 8.06 32.73
N GLU A 162 6.40 7.83 31.76
CA GLU A 162 5.98 6.48 31.35
C GLU A 162 7.14 5.67 30.79
N MET A 163 8.04 6.28 30.00
CA MET A 163 9.25 5.63 29.51
C MET A 163 10.16 5.21 30.65
N SER A 164 10.41 6.11 31.62
CA SER A 164 11.24 5.77 32.79
C SER A 164 10.65 4.62 33.63
N ARG A 165 9.31 4.59 33.78
CA ARG A 165 8.59 3.48 34.43
C ARG A 165 8.76 2.18 33.65
N ASP A 166 8.57 2.24 32.34
CA ASP A 166 8.59 1.06 31.47
C ASP A 166 10.01 0.48 31.36
N ASP A 167 11.05 1.32 31.34
CA ASP A 167 12.46 0.91 31.36
C ASP A 167 12.83 0.28 32.71
N LEU A 168 12.37 0.86 33.83
CA LEU A 168 12.51 0.27 35.17
C LEU A 168 11.84 -1.10 35.28
N LEU A 169 10.63 -1.23 34.74
CA LEU A 169 9.89 -2.49 34.74
C LEU A 169 10.50 -3.53 33.81
N LEU A 170 11.08 -3.11 32.68
CA LEU A 170 11.81 -4.00 31.76
C LEU A 170 13.09 -4.52 32.42
N GLU A 171 13.84 -3.66 33.12
CA GLU A 171 15.05 -4.06 33.83
C GLU A 171 14.73 -5.05 34.96
N LEU A 172 13.65 -4.81 35.70
CA LEU A 172 13.15 -5.76 36.70
C LEU A 172 12.66 -7.08 36.09
N HIS A 173 12.17 -7.07 34.85
CA HIS A 173 11.77 -8.29 34.15
C HIS A 173 12.97 -9.11 33.64
N ARG A 174 14.07 -8.44 33.26
CA ARG A 174 15.33 -9.08 32.86
C ARG A 174 16.04 -9.76 34.02
N GLN A 175 15.84 -9.28 35.25
CA GLN A 175 16.44 -9.91 36.42
C GLN A 175 15.80 -11.29 36.69
N PRO A 176 16.61 -12.35 36.89
CA PRO A 176 16.12 -13.70 37.13
C PRO A 176 15.38 -13.87 38.47
N GLN A 177 15.57 -12.93 39.42
CA GLN A 177 14.81 -12.88 40.66
C GLN A 177 13.73 -11.78 40.58
N GLN A 178 12.54 -12.16 40.10
CA GLN A 178 11.39 -11.28 40.11
C GLN A 178 10.85 -11.12 41.55
N SER A 179 11.40 -10.18 42.31
CA SER A 179 10.88 -9.80 43.61
C SER A 179 9.48 -9.18 43.45
N PRO A 180 8.40 -9.83 43.95
CA PRO A 180 7.04 -9.30 43.84
C PRO A 180 6.85 -8.02 44.69
N THR A 181 7.68 -7.85 45.71
CA THR A 181 7.77 -6.65 46.55
C THR A 181 8.24 -5.43 45.77
N ASP A 182 9.26 -5.56 44.91
CA ASP A 182 9.77 -4.45 44.10
C ASP A 182 8.78 -4.06 43.00
N LYS A 183 8.08 -5.03 42.41
CA LYS A 183 6.95 -4.78 41.51
C LYS A 183 5.83 -3.99 42.19
N ASN A 184 5.51 -4.28 43.44
CA ASN A 184 4.46 -3.59 44.18
C ASN A 184 4.88 -2.17 44.61
N THR A 185 6.13 -1.97 45.03
CA THR A 185 6.69 -0.65 45.36
C THR A 185 6.71 0.26 44.14
N LEU A 186 7.16 -0.24 42.98
CA LEU A 186 7.13 0.51 41.72
C LEU A 186 5.69 0.85 41.30
N LYS A 187 4.75 -0.09 41.41
CA LYS A 187 3.33 0.20 41.12
C LYS A 187 2.76 1.31 42.01
N HIS A 188 3.07 1.29 43.31
CA HIS A 188 2.62 2.34 44.22
C HIS A 188 3.29 3.69 43.92
N TYR A 189 4.57 3.68 43.57
CA TYR A 189 5.32 4.90 43.22
C TYR A 189 4.80 5.56 41.93
N PHE A 190 4.46 4.74 40.93
CA PHE A 190 3.97 5.20 39.63
C PHE A 190 2.44 5.34 39.54
N ALA A 191 1.69 5.10 40.63
CA ALA A 191 0.25 5.30 40.67
C ALA A 191 -0.17 6.75 40.36
N GLU A 192 0.65 7.72 40.75
CA GLU A 192 0.41 9.14 40.42
C GLU A 192 0.59 9.42 38.92
N VAL A 193 1.43 8.65 38.21
CA VAL A 193 1.59 8.76 36.75
C VAL A 193 0.37 8.20 36.01
N GLU A 194 -0.26 7.14 36.54
CA GLU A 194 -1.52 6.63 35.99
C GLU A 194 -2.65 7.64 36.14
N LYS A 195 -2.80 8.25 37.33
CA LYS A 195 -3.77 9.34 37.56
C LYS A 195 -3.54 10.52 36.62
N LEU A 196 -2.28 10.88 36.37
CA LEU A 196 -1.91 11.95 35.45
C LEU A 196 -2.27 11.60 33.99
N SER A 197 -2.08 10.34 33.57
CA SER A 197 -2.54 9.87 32.27
C SER A 197 -4.06 9.91 32.14
N GLU A 198 -4.81 9.59 33.19
CA GLU A 198 -6.27 9.71 33.20
C GLU A 198 -6.73 11.17 33.15
N ALA A 199 -6.08 12.06 33.90
CA ALA A 199 -6.37 13.49 33.91
C ALA A 199 -6.13 14.14 32.54
N LEU A 200 -4.99 13.82 31.91
CA LEU A 200 -4.71 14.24 30.54
C LEU A 200 -5.77 13.68 29.58
N GLY A 201 -6.10 12.39 29.70
CA GLY A 201 -7.15 11.76 28.90
C GLY A 201 -8.48 12.50 29.01
N LYS A 202 -8.96 12.81 30.22
CA LYS A 202 -10.20 13.55 30.46
C LYS A 202 -10.20 14.92 29.77
N GLN A 203 -9.10 15.66 29.86
CA GLN A 203 -8.93 16.95 29.17
C GLN A 203 -9.02 16.79 27.64
N LEU A 204 -8.37 15.77 27.07
CA LEU A 204 -8.48 15.47 25.63
C LEU A 204 -9.92 15.11 25.22
N TRP A 205 -10.64 14.33 26.03
CA TRP A 205 -12.02 13.95 25.74
C TRP A 205 -12.97 15.15 25.77
N ILE A 206 -12.84 16.05 26.74
CA ILE A 206 -13.66 17.28 26.81
C ILE A 206 -13.43 18.16 25.58
N ILE A 207 -12.19 18.28 25.13
CA ILE A 207 -11.86 19.05 23.93
C ILE A 207 -12.40 18.37 22.67
N LEU A 208 -12.32 17.03 22.58
CA LEU A 208 -12.90 16.28 21.47
C LEU A 208 -14.43 16.34 21.43
N GLN A 209 -15.11 16.29 22.58
CA GLN A 209 -16.57 16.48 22.65
C GLN A 209 -16.99 17.85 22.11
N ARG A 210 -16.11 18.86 22.27
CA ARG A 210 -16.33 20.22 21.76
C ARG A 210 -15.66 20.46 20.40
N ALA A 211 -15.17 19.43 19.71
CA ALA A 211 -14.34 19.57 18.53
C ALA A 211 -14.96 20.48 17.46
N LEU A 212 -16.26 20.32 17.18
CA LEU A 212 -16.94 21.09 16.12
C LEU A 212 -17.04 22.60 16.43
N ILE A 213 -17.11 22.96 17.72
CA ILE A 213 -17.09 24.36 18.17
C ILE A 213 -15.64 24.87 18.22
N SER A 214 -14.73 24.07 18.75
CA SER A 214 -13.31 24.40 18.88
C SER A 214 -12.61 24.56 17.53
N VAL A 215 -13.00 23.82 16.48
CA VAL A 215 -12.46 24.00 15.12
C VAL A 215 -12.77 25.41 14.58
N ARG A 216 -13.91 26.01 14.95
CA ARG A 216 -14.27 27.37 14.52
C ARG A 216 -13.47 28.46 15.24
N GLN A 217 -13.22 28.28 16.53
CA GLN A 217 -12.58 29.29 17.36
C GLN A 217 -11.05 29.17 17.35
N GLU A 218 -10.53 27.96 17.56
CA GLU A 218 -9.09 27.69 17.72
C GLU A 218 -8.71 26.31 17.14
N PRO A 219 -8.44 26.20 15.82
CA PRO A 219 -8.12 24.92 15.19
C PRO A 219 -6.80 24.29 15.68
N THR A 220 -5.90 25.09 16.24
CA THR A 220 -4.60 24.66 16.78
C THR A 220 -4.74 23.71 17.98
N ILE A 221 -5.77 23.89 18.81
CA ILE A 221 -6.04 23.02 19.96
C ILE A 221 -6.39 21.61 19.48
N ILE A 222 -7.26 21.50 18.48
CA ILE A 222 -7.68 20.21 17.92
C ILE A 222 -6.51 19.49 17.23
N VAL A 223 -5.70 20.22 16.46
CA VAL A 223 -4.47 19.64 15.87
C VAL A 223 -3.53 19.12 16.96
N THR A 224 -3.42 19.82 18.08
CA THR A 224 -2.60 19.38 19.22
C THR A 224 -3.14 18.09 19.84
N VAL A 225 -4.46 18.00 20.06
CA VAL A 225 -5.11 16.79 20.60
C VAL A 225 -4.95 15.60 19.64
N LEU A 226 -5.20 15.79 18.35
CA LEU A 226 -5.03 14.75 17.33
C LEU A 226 -3.58 14.28 17.24
N ARG A 227 -2.62 15.22 17.29
CA ARG A 227 -1.18 14.89 17.29
C ARG A 227 -0.77 14.07 18.51
N ILE A 228 -1.35 14.34 19.68
CA ILE A 228 -1.12 13.54 20.89
C ILE A 228 -1.68 12.12 20.70
N ILE A 229 -2.90 11.98 20.18
CA ILE A 229 -3.53 10.68 19.93
C ILE A 229 -2.72 9.84 18.92
N GLU A 230 -2.27 10.45 17.83
CA GLU A 230 -1.44 9.77 16.83
C GLU A 230 -0.08 9.36 17.43
N ARG A 231 0.52 10.21 18.26
CA ARG A 231 1.77 9.90 18.94
C ARG A 231 1.63 8.74 19.92
N GLU A 232 0.53 8.67 20.67
CA GLU A 232 0.20 7.56 21.55
C GLU A 232 -0.01 6.24 20.80
N GLU A 233 -0.64 6.28 19.62
CA GLU A 233 -0.80 5.10 18.78
C GLU A 233 0.55 4.59 18.25
N ARG A 234 1.47 5.50 17.88
CA ARG A 234 2.86 5.12 17.54
C ARG A 234 3.57 4.46 18.71
N ILE A 235 3.42 4.98 19.93
CA ILE A 235 4.01 4.38 21.14
C ILE A 235 3.42 2.99 21.39
N ASP A 236 2.10 2.80 21.24
CA ASP A 236 1.44 1.50 21.33
C ASP A 236 2.02 0.50 20.31
N THR A 237 2.27 0.91 19.06
CA THR A 237 2.88 0.02 18.05
C THR A 237 4.32 -0.38 18.38
N VAL A 238 5.11 0.53 18.95
CA VAL A 238 6.48 0.23 19.39
C VAL A 238 6.46 -0.73 20.58
N ALA A 239 5.56 -0.53 21.53
CA ALA A 239 5.38 -1.43 22.67
C ALA A 239 4.98 -2.85 22.23
N LEU A 240 4.09 -2.98 21.24
CA LEU A 240 3.72 -4.28 20.67
C LEU A 240 4.92 -4.97 19.98
N ARG A 241 5.72 -4.23 19.21
CA ARG A 241 6.95 -4.79 18.61
C ARG A 241 7.96 -5.26 19.66
N LYS A 242 8.09 -4.51 20.77
CA LYS A 242 8.94 -4.91 21.91
C LYS A 242 8.42 -6.16 22.59
N HIS A 243 7.10 -6.34 22.69
CA HIS A 243 6.50 -7.57 23.20
C HIS A 243 6.80 -8.77 22.30
N ASP A 244 6.73 -8.61 20.98
CA ASP A 244 7.04 -9.71 20.04
C ASP A 244 8.52 -10.15 20.12
N GLN A 245 9.42 -9.25 20.52
CA GLN A 245 10.86 -9.52 20.64
C GLN A 245 11.30 -9.98 22.03
N PHE A 246 10.72 -9.43 23.10
CA PHE A 246 11.18 -9.63 24.48
C PHE A 246 10.12 -10.24 25.42
N GLY A 247 8.90 -10.47 24.95
CA GLY A 247 7.80 -11.05 25.75
C GLY A 247 7.27 -10.15 26.87
N PHE A 248 7.71 -8.89 26.97
CA PHE A 248 7.28 -7.94 27.98
C PHE A 248 6.35 -6.87 27.41
N LEU A 249 5.22 -6.64 28.06
CA LEU A 249 4.29 -5.55 27.78
C LEU A 249 4.17 -4.65 29.01
N PRO A 250 4.41 -3.33 28.88
CA PRO A 250 4.24 -2.42 30.00
C PRO A 250 2.79 -2.35 30.50
N PRO A 251 2.57 -2.11 31.80
CA PRO A 251 1.23 -2.00 32.38
C PRO A 251 0.47 -0.82 31.77
N GLY A 252 -0.75 -1.11 31.28
CA GLY A 252 -1.66 -0.13 30.68
C GLY A 252 -1.56 0.03 29.16
N ARG A 253 -0.67 -0.70 28.47
CA ARG A 253 -0.57 -0.74 27.00
C ARG A 253 -1.27 -2.00 26.45
N PRO A 254 -1.93 -1.95 25.27
CA PRO A 254 -2.14 -0.79 24.41
C PRO A 254 -3.33 0.08 24.88
N LYS A 255 -3.16 1.41 24.87
CA LYS A 255 -4.20 2.37 25.31
C LYS A 255 -5.29 2.61 24.26
N ARG A 256 -5.00 2.41 22.97
CA ARG A 256 -5.95 2.52 21.83
C ARG A 256 -6.76 3.83 21.81
N TRP A 257 -6.09 4.96 22.07
CA TRP A 257 -6.75 6.27 22.14
C TRP A 257 -7.45 6.69 20.85
N ARG A 258 -7.01 6.22 19.68
CA ARG A 258 -7.74 6.43 18.42
C ARG A 258 -9.15 5.87 18.44
N LYS A 259 -9.34 4.63 18.89
CA LYS A 259 -10.68 4.02 18.98
C LYS A 259 -11.57 4.77 19.96
N LYS A 260 -11.02 5.14 21.13
CA LYS A 260 -11.74 5.94 22.12
C LYS A 260 -12.08 7.34 21.60
N ALA A 261 -11.20 7.98 20.84
CA ALA A 261 -11.47 9.29 20.25
C ALA A 261 -12.65 9.24 19.27
N PHE A 262 -12.74 8.21 18.42
CA PHE A 262 -13.89 8.04 17.53
C PHE A 262 -15.19 7.73 18.28
N GLU A 263 -15.13 6.97 19.37
CA GLU A 263 -16.30 6.72 20.22
C GLU A 263 -16.77 8.02 20.88
N VAL A 264 -15.86 8.79 21.47
CA VAL A 264 -16.16 10.09 22.10
C VAL A 264 -16.72 11.09 21.09
N LEU A 265 -16.22 11.10 19.85
CA LEU A 265 -16.80 11.94 18.80
C LEU A 265 -18.21 11.48 18.42
N ARG A 266 -18.45 10.17 18.34
CA ARG A 266 -19.78 9.61 18.07
C ARG A 266 -20.76 9.95 19.18
N GLU A 267 -20.38 9.72 20.44
CA GLU A 267 -21.17 10.09 21.62
C GLU A 267 -21.45 11.59 21.62
N ALA A 268 -20.45 12.44 21.36
CA ALA A 268 -20.66 13.89 21.29
C ALA A 268 -21.64 14.31 20.19
N THR A 269 -21.63 13.64 19.04
CA THR A 269 -22.61 13.89 17.98
C THR A 269 -24.00 13.37 18.35
N ALA A 270 -24.10 12.23 19.03
CA ALA A 270 -25.36 11.66 19.50
C ALA A 270 -25.97 12.52 20.61
N ASP A 271 -25.19 12.87 21.62
CA ASP A 271 -25.55 13.77 22.72
C ASP A 271 -26.03 15.13 22.17
N ARG A 272 -25.41 15.65 21.11
CA ARG A 272 -25.87 16.90 20.48
C ARG A 272 -27.22 16.73 19.81
N ILE A 273 -27.50 15.60 19.17
CA ILE A 273 -28.80 15.37 18.53
C ILE A 273 -29.87 15.17 19.62
N GLU A 274 -29.57 14.34 20.63
CA GLU A 274 -30.48 14.03 21.75
C GLU A 274 -30.75 15.23 22.65
N CYS A 275 -29.73 16.01 23.06
CA CYS A 275 -29.90 17.21 23.89
C CYS A 275 -30.69 18.33 23.18
N ASN A 276 -30.85 18.24 21.85
CA ASN A 276 -31.65 19.18 21.08
C ASN A 276 -33.10 18.70 20.84
N GLN A 277 -33.48 17.54 21.40
CA GLN A 277 -34.88 17.16 21.57
C GLN A 277 -35.46 17.92 22.78
N LEU A 278 -35.83 19.18 22.55
CA LEU A 278 -36.36 20.08 23.59
C LEU A 278 -37.87 19.90 23.85
N GLU A 279 -38.59 19.23 22.95
CA GLU A 279 -40.05 19.11 23.00
C GLU A 279 -40.46 17.66 22.75
N ASP A 280 -41.35 17.12 23.59
CA ASP A 280 -41.96 15.82 23.39
C ASP A 280 -43.34 15.94 22.70
N ARG A 281 -43.86 14.83 22.19
CA ARG A 281 -45.21 14.74 21.57
C ARG A 281 -46.33 15.28 22.47
N SER A 282 -46.10 15.25 23.78
CA SER A 282 -46.98 15.76 24.83
C SER A 282 -47.07 17.29 24.87
N ASP A 283 -45.97 17.98 24.54
CA ASP A 283 -45.82 19.43 24.71
C ASP A 283 -46.22 20.21 23.45
N ASN A 284 -45.93 19.67 22.27
CA ASN A 284 -46.24 20.32 21.00
C ASN A 284 -46.51 19.29 19.89
N LYS A 285 -47.59 19.45 19.14
CA LYS A 285 -47.87 18.58 17.98
C LYS A 285 -46.82 18.71 16.87
N MET A 286 -46.13 19.86 16.80
CA MET A 286 -45.04 20.13 15.85
C MET A 286 -43.64 19.90 16.44
N TRP A 287 -43.53 19.18 17.57
CA TRP A 287 -42.25 18.86 18.21
C TRP A 287 -41.25 18.22 17.23
N LEU A 288 -41.72 17.28 16.40
CA LEU A 288 -40.91 16.57 15.42
C LEU A 288 -40.40 17.52 14.34
N VAL A 289 -41.25 18.43 13.86
CA VAL A 289 -40.88 19.44 12.85
C VAL A 289 -39.79 20.37 13.41
N ARG A 290 -39.94 20.83 14.66
CA ARG A 290 -38.94 21.68 15.31
C ARG A 290 -37.63 20.95 15.57
N HIS A 291 -37.69 19.70 16.04
CA HIS A 291 -36.52 18.87 16.28
C HIS A 291 -35.76 18.58 14.96
N LEU A 292 -36.48 18.27 13.88
CA LEU A 292 -35.90 18.08 12.55
C LEU A 292 -35.28 19.38 12.01
N GLU A 293 -35.89 20.54 12.25
CA GLU A 293 -35.32 21.83 11.83
C GLU A 293 -34.08 22.22 12.65
N ILE A 294 -34.06 21.95 13.95
CA ILE A 294 -32.86 22.16 14.78
C ILE A 294 -31.73 21.22 14.34
N THR A 295 -32.05 19.94 14.11
CA THR A 295 -31.11 18.94 13.59
C THR A 295 -30.56 19.35 12.23
N ARG A 296 -31.43 19.84 11.32
CA ARG A 296 -31.02 20.39 10.01
C ARG A 296 -30.03 21.53 10.17
N LYS A 297 -30.32 22.52 11.03
CA LYS A 297 -29.42 23.65 11.28
C LYS A 297 -28.06 23.19 11.83
N LEU A 298 -28.05 22.24 12.77
CA LEU A 298 -26.83 21.67 13.32
C LEU A 298 -26.02 20.92 12.28
N MET A 299 -26.66 20.13 11.42
CA MET A 299 -26.00 19.43 10.32
C MET A 299 -25.38 20.40 9.32
N ILE A 300 -26.11 21.44 8.89
CA ILE A 300 -25.57 22.48 7.99
C ILE A 300 -24.35 23.15 8.63
N GLU A 301 -24.45 23.45 9.91
CA GLU A 301 -23.38 24.02 10.69
C GLU A 301 -22.15 23.11 10.79
N ASP A 302 -22.35 21.81 10.98
CA ASP A 302 -21.27 20.82 11.06
C ASP A 302 -20.62 20.62 9.67
N PHE A 303 -21.41 20.55 8.60
CA PHE A 303 -20.92 20.47 7.22
C PHE A 303 -20.13 21.70 6.77
N ARG A 304 -20.49 22.90 7.28
CA ARG A 304 -19.69 24.11 7.08
C ARG A 304 -18.31 24.01 7.74
N VAL A 305 -18.21 23.39 8.92
CA VAL A 305 -16.95 23.21 9.67
C VAL A 305 -16.04 22.19 9.02
N VAL A 306 -16.61 21.08 8.55
CA VAL A 306 -15.87 20.03 7.80
C VAL A 306 -15.37 20.56 6.44
N LYS A 307 -15.75 21.80 6.07
CA LYS A 307 -15.48 22.44 4.79
C LYS A 307 -15.90 21.52 3.65
N LEU A 308 -17.22 21.46 3.41
CA LEU A 308 -17.76 20.80 2.23
C LEU A 308 -17.02 21.21 0.93
N LYS A 309 -16.50 22.45 0.86
CA LYS A 309 -15.64 22.92 -0.25
C LYS A 309 -14.32 22.17 -0.39
N ASP A 310 -13.66 21.77 0.70
CA ASP A 310 -12.44 20.97 0.66
C ASP A 310 -12.78 19.51 0.31
N LEU A 311 -13.95 19.00 0.73
CA LEU A 311 -14.47 17.68 0.31
C LEU A 311 -14.80 17.66 -1.19
N ILE A 312 -15.34 18.75 -1.74
CA ILE A 312 -15.62 18.95 -3.16
C ILE A 312 -14.33 19.11 -3.98
N GLN A 313 -13.28 19.68 -3.40
CA GLN A 313 -11.95 19.78 -4.02
C GLN A 313 -11.14 18.48 -3.95
N GLN A 314 -11.43 17.61 -2.98
CA GLN A 314 -10.97 16.23 -3.02
C GLN A 314 -11.80 15.50 -4.07
N GLN A 315 -11.14 14.66 -4.88
CA GLN A 315 -11.78 13.94 -5.98
C GLN A 315 -12.82 12.94 -5.45
N LEU A 316 -14.01 13.43 -5.12
CA LEU A 316 -15.17 12.61 -4.80
C LEU A 316 -15.36 11.63 -5.96
N GLU A 317 -15.46 10.35 -5.64
CA GLU A 317 -15.70 9.33 -6.64
C GLU A 317 -17.16 9.42 -7.12
N GLY A 318 -17.44 9.00 -8.36
CA GLY A 318 -18.75 9.19 -8.99
C GLY A 318 -19.94 8.73 -8.13
N ASN A 319 -19.76 7.69 -7.31
CA ASN A 319 -20.77 7.14 -6.40
C ASN A 319 -21.04 8.02 -5.16
N GLU A 320 -20.06 8.77 -4.70
CA GLU A 320 -20.18 9.66 -3.54
C GLU A 320 -21.01 10.90 -3.89
N PHE A 321 -20.81 11.44 -5.10
CA PHE A 321 -21.67 12.51 -5.65
C PHE A 321 -23.13 12.06 -5.73
N ILE A 322 -23.38 10.85 -6.24
CA ILE A 322 -24.74 10.30 -6.37
C ILE A 322 -25.36 10.13 -4.98
N THR A 323 -24.62 9.60 -4.02
CA THR A 323 -25.11 9.38 -2.65
C THR A 323 -25.48 10.71 -1.98
N LEU A 324 -24.62 11.73 -2.11
CA LEU A 324 -24.87 13.06 -1.56
C LEU A 324 -26.05 13.75 -2.26
N LEU A 325 -26.10 13.73 -3.60
CA LEU A 325 -27.19 14.34 -4.35
C LEU A 325 -28.53 13.62 -4.14
N THR A 326 -28.52 12.30 -4.01
CA THR A 326 -29.71 11.51 -3.65
C THR A 326 -30.18 11.89 -2.26
N TRP A 327 -29.28 11.97 -1.28
CA TRP A 327 -29.64 12.38 0.08
C TRP A 327 -30.21 13.81 0.15
N LEU A 328 -29.64 14.75 -0.60
CA LEU A 328 -30.16 16.11 -0.72
C LEU A 328 -31.59 16.14 -1.27
N ASN A 329 -31.91 15.25 -2.22
CA ASN A 329 -33.25 15.13 -2.78
C ASN A 329 -34.20 14.34 -1.87
N SER A 330 -33.70 13.33 -1.15
CA SER A 330 -34.44 12.58 -0.13
C SER A 330 -34.83 13.46 1.07
N TYR A 331 -34.06 14.51 1.36
CA TYR A 331 -34.38 15.47 2.41
C TYR A 331 -35.72 16.21 2.17
N ASP A 332 -35.97 16.65 0.94
CA ASP A 332 -37.21 17.34 0.52
C ASP A 332 -38.32 16.37 0.05
N SER A 333 -38.14 15.07 0.31
CA SER A 333 -39.07 14.01 -0.11
C SER A 333 -40.22 13.79 0.88
N PRO A 334 -41.30 13.10 0.47
CA PRO A 334 -42.42 12.75 1.34
C PRO A 334 -42.04 11.78 2.48
N GLU A 335 -40.88 11.13 2.39
CA GLU A 335 -40.38 10.22 3.41
C GLU A 335 -39.76 10.96 4.59
N LEU A 336 -39.33 12.21 4.39
CA LEU A 336 -38.65 13.03 5.40
C LEU A 336 -39.43 14.32 5.67
N MET A 337 -39.08 15.46 5.05
CA MET A 337 -39.65 16.77 5.42
C MET A 337 -41.00 17.10 4.79
N LYS A 338 -41.39 16.44 3.68
CA LYS A 338 -42.73 16.59 3.07
C LYS A 338 -43.72 15.52 3.52
N ASN A 339 -43.43 14.82 4.62
CA ASN A 339 -44.34 13.80 5.12
C ASN A 339 -45.70 14.44 5.50
N PRO A 340 -46.83 13.91 5.00
CA PRO A 340 -48.16 14.46 5.28
C PRO A 340 -48.52 14.49 6.77
N GLU A 341 -47.85 13.70 7.62
CA GLU A 341 -48.05 13.75 9.08
C GLU A 341 -47.39 14.97 9.75
N LEU A 342 -46.44 15.64 9.10
CA LEU A 342 -45.73 16.81 9.66
C LEU A 342 -46.56 18.12 9.59
N ASN A 343 -47.58 18.17 8.72
CA ASN A 343 -48.56 19.26 8.57
C ASN A 343 -47.96 20.69 8.66
N PHE A 344 -46.83 20.93 7.98
CA PHE A 344 -46.09 22.19 7.96
C PHE A 344 -45.79 22.66 6.52
N ASP A 345 -45.79 23.97 6.27
CA ASP A 345 -45.46 24.55 4.94
C ASP A 345 -43.93 24.65 4.79
N THR A 346 -43.33 23.72 4.05
CA THR A 346 -41.86 23.60 3.92
C THR A 346 -41.19 24.75 3.15
N LYS A 347 -41.96 25.75 2.68
CA LYS A 347 -41.46 26.89 1.90
C LYS A 347 -40.46 27.77 2.66
N ASP A 348 -40.58 27.88 3.97
CA ASP A 348 -39.70 28.73 4.79
C ASP A 348 -38.38 28.04 5.19
N LEU A 349 -38.26 26.72 5.01
CA LEU A 349 -37.06 25.98 5.41
C LEU A 349 -35.90 26.17 4.44
N GLY A 350 -36.16 26.43 3.16
CA GLY A 350 -35.10 26.46 2.15
C GLY A 350 -34.35 25.12 2.02
N PRO A 351 -33.44 25.01 1.05
CA PRO A 351 -32.72 23.77 0.77
C PRO A 351 -31.71 23.42 1.88
N LEU A 352 -31.36 22.13 2.01
CA LEU A 352 -30.38 21.63 2.98
C LEU A 352 -28.97 22.18 2.75
N LEU A 353 -28.62 22.45 1.50
CA LEU A 353 -27.42 23.20 1.12
C LEU A 353 -27.84 24.42 0.33
N GLU A 354 -27.01 25.46 0.35
CA GLU A 354 -27.23 26.65 -0.48
C GLU A 354 -27.26 26.25 -1.98
N ASN A 355 -28.16 26.84 -2.76
CA ASN A 355 -28.40 26.44 -4.16
C ASN A 355 -27.14 26.56 -5.03
N ASP A 356 -26.25 27.50 -4.72
CA ASP A 356 -24.95 27.69 -5.37
C ASP A 356 -23.99 26.51 -5.14
N VAL A 357 -24.01 25.93 -3.94
CA VAL A 357 -23.21 24.73 -3.61
C VAL A 357 -23.79 23.49 -4.30
N VAL A 358 -25.11 23.40 -4.42
CA VAL A 358 -25.78 22.31 -5.16
C VAL A 358 -25.49 22.41 -6.65
N GLU A 359 -25.53 23.61 -7.23
CA GLU A 359 -25.14 23.84 -8.63
C GLU A 359 -23.66 23.49 -8.86
N MET A 360 -22.76 23.91 -7.97
CA MET A 360 -21.34 23.54 -8.03
C MET A 360 -21.14 22.02 -7.98
N LEU A 361 -21.86 21.31 -7.10
CA LEU A 361 -21.83 19.84 -7.00
C LEU A 361 -22.32 19.16 -8.29
N GLN A 362 -23.41 19.67 -8.88
CA GLN A 362 -23.92 19.16 -10.15
C GLN A 362 -22.91 19.39 -11.29
N ASP A 363 -22.28 20.55 -11.34
CA ASP A 363 -21.29 20.89 -12.37
C ASP A 363 -20.01 20.04 -12.25
N GLU A 364 -19.50 19.83 -11.03
CA GLU A 364 -18.34 18.96 -10.77
C GLU A 364 -18.66 17.50 -11.14
N PHE A 365 -19.87 17.01 -10.78
CA PHE A 365 -20.35 15.68 -11.18
C PHE A 365 -20.44 15.54 -12.70
N LEU A 366 -21.05 16.52 -13.39
CA LEU A 366 -21.18 16.51 -14.85
C LEU A 366 -19.81 16.59 -15.55
N LYS A 367 -18.86 17.33 -14.98
CA LYS A 367 -17.48 17.39 -15.46
C LYS A 367 -16.75 16.07 -15.29
N ASN A 368 -16.95 15.37 -14.16
CA ASN A 368 -16.39 14.03 -13.97
C ASN A 368 -17.00 13.03 -14.94
N LYS A 369 -18.34 13.01 -15.07
CA LYS A 369 -19.05 12.18 -16.03
C LYS A 369 -18.64 12.47 -17.47
N ARG A 370 -18.36 13.72 -17.83
CA ARG A 370 -17.83 14.07 -19.17
C ARG A 370 -16.51 13.35 -19.43
N LYS A 371 -15.59 13.34 -18.45
CA LYS A 371 -14.31 12.63 -18.59
C LYS A 371 -14.51 11.12 -18.74
N ASP A 372 -15.35 10.53 -17.89
CA ASP A 372 -15.67 9.10 -17.96
C ASP A 372 -16.25 8.74 -19.35
N ILE A 373 -17.21 9.52 -19.85
CA ILE A 373 -17.82 9.32 -21.16
C ILE A 373 -16.77 9.40 -22.28
N ILE A 374 -15.88 10.40 -22.26
CA ILE A 374 -14.82 10.56 -23.27
C ILE A 374 -13.84 9.38 -23.25
N GLU A 375 -13.44 8.93 -22.06
CA GLU A 375 -12.54 7.79 -21.93
C GLU A 375 -13.18 6.49 -22.43
N TRP A 376 -14.46 6.27 -22.09
CA TRP A 376 -15.23 5.12 -22.55
C TRP A 376 -15.44 5.13 -24.06
N THR A 377 -15.83 6.26 -24.66
CA THR A 377 -16.01 6.35 -26.12
C THR A 377 -14.69 6.16 -26.87
N HIS A 378 -13.58 6.67 -26.33
CA HIS A 378 -12.24 6.45 -26.89
C HIS A 378 -11.80 4.98 -26.81
N ASN A 379 -12.07 4.31 -25.68
CA ASN A 379 -11.76 2.90 -25.50
C ASN A 379 -12.65 2.01 -26.38
N ALA A 380 -13.93 2.34 -26.52
CA ALA A 380 -14.85 1.67 -27.44
C ALA A 380 -14.37 1.81 -28.90
N LEU A 381 -13.97 3.03 -29.31
CA LEU A 381 -13.42 3.28 -30.65
C LEU A 381 -12.14 2.47 -30.91
N LYS A 382 -11.23 2.41 -29.93
CA LYS A 382 -10.01 1.61 -30.04
C LYS A 382 -10.27 0.11 -30.08
N SER A 383 -11.28 -0.37 -29.37
CA SER A 383 -11.69 -1.78 -29.44
C SER A 383 -12.26 -2.10 -30.81
N ASP A 384 -13.16 -1.25 -31.31
CA ASP A 384 -13.76 -1.41 -32.63
C ASP A 384 -12.69 -1.40 -33.73
N GLU A 385 -11.76 -0.43 -33.68
CA GLU A 385 -10.61 -0.37 -34.60
C GLU A 385 -9.81 -1.68 -34.61
N LYS A 386 -9.51 -2.26 -33.45
CA LYS A 386 -8.82 -3.55 -33.37
C LYS A 386 -9.67 -4.69 -33.92
N ASP A 387 -10.97 -4.68 -33.69
CA ASP A 387 -11.89 -5.70 -34.17
C ASP A 387 -11.99 -5.68 -35.71
N TRP A 388 -11.93 -4.50 -36.34
CA TRP A 388 -11.84 -4.37 -37.81
C TRP A 388 -10.58 -5.00 -38.42
N PHE A 389 -9.48 -5.07 -37.68
CA PHE A 389 -8.23 -5.67 -38.13
C PHE A 389 -8.10 -7.17 -37.80
N LYS A 390 -9.12 -7.79 -37.18
CA LYS A 390 -9.16 -9.24 -36.95
C LYS A 390 -9.60 -9.98 -38.21
N GLU A 391 -9.09 -11.19 -38.41
CA GLU A 391 -9.47 -12.08 -39.53
C GLU A 391 -10.83 -12.78 -39.30
N GLU A 392 -11.51 -12.50 -38.19
CA GLU A 392 -12.80 -13.10 -37.82
C GLU A 392 -13.97 -12.27 -38.37
N LEU A 393 -14.99 -12.96 -38.89
CA LEU A 393 -16.20 -12.30 -39.41
C LEU A 393 -17.03 -11.73 -38.24
N PRO A 394 -17.55 -10.48 -38.33
CA PRO A 394 -18.41 -9.90 -37.30
C PRO A 394 -19.69 -10.73 -37.08
N GLU A 395 -20.26 -10.62 -35.88
CA GLU A 395 -21.50 -11.31 -35.52
C GLU A 395 -22.67 -10.86 -36.44
N GLN A 396 -23.37 -11.84 -37.01
CA GLN A 396 -24.56 -11.62 -37.82
C GLN A 396 -25.81 -11.78 -36.98
N ASP A 397 -26.70 -10.80 -37.03
CA ASP A 397 -28.03 -10.91 -36.46
C ASP A 397 -28.91 -11.85 -37.31
N LYS A 398 -30.08 -12.24 -36.78
CA LYS A 398 -31.06 -13.14 -37.41
C LYS A 398 -31.49 -12.70 -38.82
N ASP A 399 -31.37 -11.40 -39.11
CA ASP A 399 -31.69 -10.77 -40.39
C ASP A 399 -30.46 -10.59 -41.32
N LYS A 400 -29.32 -11.24 -41.03
CA LYS A 400 -28.05 -11.20 -41.80
C LYS A 400 -27.33 -9.84 -41.84
N TYR A 401 -27.68 -8.91 -40.95
CA TYR A 401 -26.91 -7.68 -40.77
C TYR A 401 -25.75 -7.92 -39.80
N TYR A 402 -24.60 -7.32 -40.11
CA TYR A 402 -23.45 -7.32 -39.21
C TYR A 402 -23.63 -6.23 -38.16
N SER A 403 -23.47 -6.59 -36.88
CA SER A 403 -23.50 -5.63 -35.78
C SER A 403 -22.10 -5.54 -35.16
N THR A 404 -21.68 -4.33 -34.80
CA THR A 404 -20.45 -4.16 -34.03
C THR A 404 -20.77 -4.11 -32.54
N PRO A 405 -19.99 -4.81 -31.69
CA PRO A 405 -20.12 -4.73 -30.24
C PRO A 405 -20.04 -3.30 -29.69
N MET A 406 -19.37 -2.39 -30.42
CA MET A 406 -19.22 -0.98 -30.07
C MET A 406 -20.57 -0.26 -29.85
N THR A 407 -21.56 -0.51 -30.71
CA THR A 407 -22.85 0.18 -30.59
C THR A 407 -23.59 -0.29 -29.33
N LEU A 408 -23.52 -1.58 -29.01
CA LEU A 408 -24.08 -2.14 -27.78
C LEU A 408 -23.40 -1.56 -26.54
N ILE A 409 -22.06 -1.48 -26.53
CA ILE A 409 -21.28 -0.92 -25.41
C ILE A 409 -21.65 0.55 -25.16
N ILE A 410 -21.82 1.35 -26.22
CA ILE A 410 -22.21 2.76 -26.08
C ILE A 410 -23.63 2.87 -25.54
N PHE A 411 -24.59 2.08 -26.04
CA PHE A 411 -25.97 2.08 -25.53
C PHE A 411 -26.05 1.63 -24.07
N GLU A 412 -25.34 0.57 -23.70
CA GLU A 412 -25.30 0.07 -22.33
C GLU A 412 -24.70 1.10 -21.38
N MET A 413 -23.62 1.78 -21.80
CA MET A 413 -23.00 2.84 -21.01
C MET A 413 -23.93 4.06 -20.81
N VAL A 414 -24.67 4.46 -21.85
CA VAL A 414 -25.68 5.52 -21.74
C VAL A 414 -26.80 5.11 -20.78
N ASP A 415 -27.32 3.88 -20.91
CA ASP A 415 -28.42 3.38 -20.10
C ASP A 415 -28.03 3.30 -18.61
N GLN A 416 -26.86 2.75 -18.28
CA GLN A 416 -26.36 2.67 -16.90
C GLN A 416 -26.20 4.07 -16.27
N ASN A 417 -25.61 5.03 -16.99
CA ASN A 417 -25.43 6.39 -16.47
C ASN A 417 -26.76 7.15 -16.38
N LEU A 418 -27.72 6.88 -17.27
CA LEU A 418 -29.03 7.49 -17.24
C LEU A 418 -29.86 6.99 -16.05
N GLN A 419 -29.86 5.68 -15.80
CA GLN A 419 -30.55 5.08 -14.64
C GLN A 419 -30.04 5.71 -13.34
N VAL A 420 -28.73 5.88 -13.21
CA VAL A 420 -28.09 6.52 -12.06
C VAL A 420 -28.45 8.01 -11.93
N ALA A 421 -28.55 8.75 -13.04
CA ALA A 421 -28.95 10.15 -12.98
C ALA A 421 -30.44 10.31 -12.61
N GLN A 422 -31.29 9.36 -13.03
CA GLN A 422 -32.72 9.33 -12.73
C GLN A 422 -33.01 9.07 -11.25
N THR A 423 -32.18 8.30 -10.54
CA THR A 423 -32.36 8.11 -9.08
C THR A 423 -32.11 9.40 -8.30
N VAL A 424 -31.35 10.32 -8.87
CA VAL A 424 -31.07 11.63 -8.26
C VAL A 424 -32.18 12.62 -8.62
N SER A 425 -32.32 13.02 -9.89
CA SER A 425 -33.38 13.93 -10.32
C SER A 425 -33.62 13.91 -11.82
N ALA A 426 -34.86 14.22 -12.23
CA ALA A 426 -35.22 14.32 -13.64
C ALA A 426 -34.43 15.41 -14.39
N GLU A 427 -34.11 16.52 -13.72
CA GLU A 427 -33.31 17.60 -14.30
C GLU A 427 -31.85 17.18 -14.50
N LEU A 428 -31.27 16.42 -13.55
CA LEU A 428 -29.92 15.89 -13.72
C LEU A 428 -29.86 14.86 -14.86
N ALA A 429 -30.87 13.97 -14.97
CA ALA A 429 -31.00 13.04 -16.08
C ALA A 429 -31.02 13.77 -17.44
N LYS A 430 -31.75 14.89 -17.53
CA LYS A 430 -31.76 15.73 -18.74
C LYS A 430 -30.38 16.33 -19.04
N LYS A 431 -29.67 16.86 -18.04
CA LYS A 431 -28.29 17.38 -18.21
C LYS A 431 -27.32 16.28 -18.67
N VAL A 432 -27.44 15.06 -18.12
CA VAL A 432 -26.63 13.91 -18.53
C VAL A 432 -26.94 13.48 -19.96
N ILE A 433 -28.20 13.46 -20.39
CA ILE A 433 -28.56 13.18 -21.79
C ILE A 433 -27.98 14.22 -22.74
N MET A 434 -28.09 15.52 -22.41
CA MET A 434 -27.49 16.58 -23.24
C MET A 434 -25.97 16.38 -23.35
N LEU A 435 -25.30 16.04 -22.25
CA LEU A 435 -23.88 15.71 -22.23
C LEU A 435 -23.55 14.54 -23.16
N PHE A 436 -24.38 13.48 -23.17
CA PHE A 436 -24.21 12.36 -24.10
C PHE A 436 -24.37 12.76 -25.56
N VAL A 437 -25.38 13.57 -25.90
CA VAL A 437 -25.61 14.04 -27.27
C VAL A 437 -24.44 14.88 -27.78
N GLU A 438 -23.88 15.76 -26.94
CA GLU A 438 -22.67 16.54 -27.26
C GLU A 438 -21.47 15.63 -27.57
N ASN A 439 -21.20 14.65 -26.69
CA ASN A 439 -20.05 13.76 -26.85
C ASN A 439 -20.23 12.75 -27.99
N LEU A 440 -21.45 12.28 -28.26
CA LEU A 440 -21.77 11.40 -29.39
C LEU A 440 -21.54 12.12 -30.73
N SER A 441 -21.80 13.42 -30.79
CA SER A 441 -21.49 14.24 -31.97
C SER A 441 -19.98 14.32 -32.23
N GLY A 442 -19.18 14.44 -31.16
CA GLY A 442 -17.71 14.36 -31.22
C GLY A 442 -17.23 12.98 -31.67
N PHE A 443 -17.73 11.92 -31.02
CA PHE A 443 -17.44 10.54 -31.36
C PHE A 443 -17.77 10.21 -32.83
N ALA A 444 -18.91 10.67 -33.34
CA ALA A 444 -19.29 10.43 -34.74
C ALA A 444 -18.34 11.11 -35.74
N ASN A 445 -17.73 12.24 -35.38
CA ASN A 445 -16.71 12.88 -36.21
C ASN A 445 -15.37 12.14 -36.12
N ASP A 446 -14.98 11.67 -34.94
CA ASP A 446 -13.75 10.88 -34.75
C ASP A 446 -13.83 9.53 -35.47
N TYR A 447 -14.99 8.87 -35.44
CA TYR A 447 -15.24 7.63 -36.17
C TYR A 447 -15.17 7.81 -37.69
N LYS A 448 -15.56 8.98 -38.23
CA LYS A 448 -15.45 9.27 -39.67
C LYS A 448 -14.02 9.56 -40.13
N CYS A 449 -13.17 10.03 -39.22
CA CYS A 449 -11.79 10.44 -39.54
C CYS A 449 -10.77 9.30 -39.44
N LYS A 450 -11.15 8.19 -38.79
CA LYS A 450 -10.40 6.93 -38.78
C LYS A 450 -10.92 6.01 -39.88
#